data_AF-A0A2E7RMV7-F1
#
_entry.id   AF-A0A2E7RMV7-F1
#
_cell.length_a   1.000
_cell.length_b   1.000
_cell.length_c   1.000
_cell.angle_alpha   90.00
_cell.angle_beta   90.00
_cell.angle_gamma   90.00
#
_symmetry.space_group_name_H-M   'P 1'
#
loop_
_entity.id
_entity.type
_entity.pdbx_description
1 polymer ?
#
loop_
_entity_poly.entity_id
_entity_poly.type
_entity_poly.pdbx_seq_one_letter_code
_entity_poly.pdbx_strand_id
1 'polypeptide(L)'
;MKAKALLFPLLLAASCSGIHAEDGIFTAHAETLVLFGWETMGDDFTAAHDEVKSAPERFGLNIVSISSSPDDWSSFIGIMNNIIGVHCTQISGTYTE
;
A
#
# COMPACT_ATOMS: atom_id res chain seq x y z
N MET A 1 21.96 5.14 27.57
CA MET A 1 20.58 4.78 27.16
C MET A 1 19.99 5.77 26.16
N LYS A 2 20.67 6.11 25.05
CA LYS A 2 20.19 7.17 24.12
C LYS A 2 19.94 6.71 22.68
N ALA A 3 20.47 5.55 22.25
CA ALA A 3 20.28 5.05 20.89
C ALA A 3 19.00 4.20 20.68
N LYS A 4 18.41 3.65 21.75
CA LYS A 4 17.26 2.73 21.64
C LYS A 4 15.94 3.42 21.28
N ALA A 5 15.79 4.71 21.59
CA ALA A 5 14.56 5.46 21.28
C ALA A 5 14.46 5.86 19.81
N LEU A 6 15.58 5.92 19.07
CA LEU A 6 15.60 6.33 17.66
C LEU A 6 15.29 5.17 16.69
N LEU A 7 15.47 3.92 17.11
CA LEU A 7 15.22 2.74 16.27
C LEU A 7 13.72 2.47 16.04
N PHE A 8 12.88 2.82 17.01
CA PHE A 8 11.44 2.56 16.97
C PHE A 8 10.71 3.37 15.87
N PRO A 9 10.93 4.69 15.70
CA PRO A 9 10.33 5.42 14.59
C PRO A 9 10.90 4.99 13.21
N LEU A 10 12.13 4.46 13.16
CA LEU A 10 12.72 3.96 11.91
C LEU A 10 12.14 2.60 11.47
N LEU A 11 11.65 1.80 12.43
CA LEU A 11 10.95 0.53 12.18
C LEU A 11 9.47 0.75 11.81
N LEU A 12 8.85 1.81 12.32
CA LEU A 12 7.47 2.21 11.97
C LEU A 12 7.39 2.94 10.62
N ALA A 13 8.54 3.30 10.07
CA ALA A 13 8.69 3.96 8.78
C ALA A 13 8.76 2.98 7.59
N ALA A 14 8.22 1.77 7.73
CA ALA A 14 8.15 0.82 6.63
C ALA A 14 6.79 0.96 5.93
N SER A 15 6.71 1.77 4.86
CA SER A 15 5.78 1.43 3.80
C SER A 15 6.34 0.24 3.05
N CYS A 16 5.51 -0.78 2.87
CA CYS A 16 5.81 -1.88 1.98
C CYS A 16 5.08 -1.58 0.67
N SER A 17 5.80 -1.54 -0.44
CA SER A 17 5.21 -1.60 -1.77
C SER A 17 5.95 -2.63 -2.61
N GLY A 18 5.24 -3.25 -3.54
CA GLY A 18 5.88 -4.14 -4.49
C GLY A 18 4.89 -4.83 -5.41
N ILE A 19 5.44 -5.33 -6.53
CA ILE A 19 4.72 -6.09 -7.54
C ILE A 19 5.28 -7.50 -7.62
N HIS A 20 4.38 -8.47 -7.73
CA HIS A 20 4.67 -9.84 -8.08
C HIS A 20 3.98 -10.15 -9.42
N ALA A 21 4.73 -10.70 -10.37
CA ALA A 21 4.25 -11.02 -11.71
C ALA A 21 4.80 -12.40 -12.12
N GLU A 22 3.89 -13.34 -12.38
CA GLU A 22 4.20 -14.70 -12.79
C GLU A 22 3.08 -15.24 -13.68
N ASP A 23 3.42 -16.02 -14.70
CA ASP A 23 2.47 -16.71 -15.59
C ASP A 23 1.35 -15.82 -16.19
N GLY A 24 1.67 -14.56 -16.50
CA GLY A 24 0.70 -13.60 -17.07
C GLY A 24 -0.31 -13.05 -16.05
N ILE A 25 -0.09 -13.26 -14.75
CA ILE A 25 -0.88 -12.71 -13.65
C ILE A 25 0.02 -11.81 -12.80
N PHE A 26 -0.44 -10.60 -12.50
CA PHE A 26 0.26 -9.72 -11.60
C PHE A 26 -0.58 -9.37 -10.38
N THR A 27 0.11 -9.07 -9.28
CA THR A 27 -0.44 -8.46 -8.08
C THR A 27 0.54 -7.40 -7.58
N ALA A 28 0.08 -6.17 -7.53
CA ALA A 28 0.77 -5.07 -6.85
C ALA A 28 0.11 -4.83 -5.50
N HIS A 29 0.89 -4.51 -4.49
CA HIS A 29 0.39 -4.05 -3.21
C HIS A 29 1.19 -2.85 -2.72
N ALA A 30 0.55 -2.03 -1.90
CA ALA A 30 1.23 -1.05 -1.08
C ALA A 30 0.51 -0.89 0.26
N GLU A 31 1.28 -0.53 1.28
CA GLU A 31 0.84 -0.38 2.65
C GLU A 31 1.44 0.89 3.27
N THR A 32 0.64 1.61 4.05
CA THR A 32 1.08 2.81 4.77
C THR A 32 0.60 2.76 6.21
N LEU A 33 1.48 3.13 7.14
CA LEU A 33 1.12 3.27 8.55
C LEU A 33 0.50 4.65 8.77
N VAL A 34 -0.69 4.66 9.35
CA VAL A 34 -1.40 5.87 9.77
C VAL A 34 -1.09 6.14 11.23
N LEU A 35 -0.56 7.33 11.52
CA LEU A 35 -0.31 7.80 12.88
C LEU A 35 -0.93 9.18 13.07
N PHE A 36 -1.87 9.28 14.01
CA PHE A 36 -2.66 10.47 14.29
C PHE A 36 -3.35 11.08 13.07
N GLY A 37 -3.87 10.24 12.17
CA GLY A 37 -4.52 10.72 10.94
C GLY A 37 -3.57 11.12 9.82
N TRP A 38 -2.27 10.85 9.99
CA TRP A 38 -1.26 11.12 8.99
C TRP A 38 -0.64 9.81 8.48
N GLU A 39 -0.70 9.62 7.16
CA GLU A 39 -0.03 8.54 6.45
C GLU A 39 1.47 8.85 6.38
N THR A 40 2.24 8.04 7.11
CA THR A 40 3.67 8.30 7.37
C THR A 40 4.55 8.19 6.12
N MET A 41 4.10 7.46 5.12
CA MET A 41 4.88 7.07 3.93
C MET A 41 4.17 7.37 2.61
N GLY A 42 3.16 8.24 2.65
CA GLY A 42 2.31 8.55 1.50
C GLY A 42 1.12 7.61 1.36
N ASP A 43 0.32 7.90 0.34
CA ASP A 43 -0.93 7.22 0.01
C ASP A 43 -0.65 5.85 -0.62
N ASP A 44 -1.14 4.78 0.03
CA ASP A 44 -0.95 3.40 -0.41
C ASP A 44 -1.62 3.14 -1.76
N PHE A 45 -2.76 3.77 -2.03
CA PHE A 45 -3.45 3.63 -3.30
C PHE A 45 -2.59 4.10 -4.48
N THR A 46 -2.02 5.29 -4.36
CA THR A 46 -1.09 5.87 -5.36
C THR A 46 0.16 5.02 -5.50
N ALA A 47 0.75 4.58 -4.38
CA ALA A 47 1.94 3.74 -4.40
C ALA A 47 1.69 2.39 -5.12
N ALA A 48 0.58 1.70 -4.84
CA ALA A 48 0.22 0.47 -5.53
C ALA A 48 0.02 0.70 -7.04
N HIS A 49 -0.57 1.83 -7.42
CA HIS A 49 -0.72 2.21 -8.82
C HIS A 49 0.61 2.50 -9.51
N ASP A 50 1.57 3.11 -8.81
CA ASP A 50 2.89 3.38 -9.35
C ASP A 50 3.71 2.10 -9.54
N GLU A 51 3.54 1.09 -8.67
CA GLU A 51 4.09 -0.25 -8.88
C GLU A 51 3.53 -0.93 -10.15
N VAL A 52 2.23 -0.75 -10.43
CA VAL A 52 1.65 -1.28 -11.68
C VAL A 52 2.21 -0.56 -12.91
N LYS A 53 2.49 0.75 -12.82
CA LYS A 53 3.09 1.53 -13.92
C LYS A 53 4.59 1.25 -14.11
N SER A 54 5.29 0.87 -13.04
CA SER A 54 6.71 0.51 -13.09
C SER A 54 6.95 -0.85 -13.73
N ALA A 55 5.92 -1.71 -13.76
CA ALA A 55 5.91 -2.93 -14.56
C ALA A 55 6.25 -2.59 -16.03
N PRO A 56 7.08 -3.39 -16.73
CA PRO A 56 7.51 -3.07 -18.07
C PRO A 56 6.31 -2.73 -18.96
N GLU A 57 6.26 -1.50 -19.49
CA GLU A 57 5.21 -0.95 -20.37
C GLU A 57 4.97 -1.76 -21.66
N ARG A 58 5.67 -2.89 -21.83
CA ARG A 58 5.64 -3.76 -23.01
C ARG A 58 4.45 -4.71 -23.03
N PHE A 59 3.70 -4.81 -21.92
CA PHE A 59 2.67 -5.83 -21.76
C PHE A 59 1.28 -5.23 -21.60
N GLY A 60 0.29 -5.85 -22.25
CA GLY A 60 -1.12 -5.47 -22.17
C GLY A 60 -1.66 -5.70 -20.77
N LEU A 61 -1.51 -4.70 -19.89
CA LEU A 61 -2.00 -4.74 -18.51
C LEU A 61 -3.53 -4.62 -18.50
N ASN A 62 -4.18 -5.60 -17.91
CA ASN A 62 -5.62 -5.60 -17.65
C ASN A 62 -5.85 -5.74 -16.15
N ILE A 63 -6.25 -4.64 -15.50
CA ILE A 63 -6.61 -4.64 -14.08
C ILE A 63 -7.94 -5.37 -13.92
N VAL A 64 -7.95 -6.41 -13.10
CA VAL A 64 -9.14 -7.24 -12.85
C VAL A 64 -9.80 -6.83 -11.53
N SER A 65 -9.02 -6.48 -10.51
CA SER A 65 -9.54 -6.12 -9.20
C SER A 65 -8.65 -5.12 -8.48
N ILE A 66 -9.29 -4.23 -7.73
CA ILE A 66 -8.65 -3.32 -6.78
C ILE A 66 -9.34 -3.52 -5.43
N SER A 67 -8.57 -3.77 -4.39
CA SER A 67 -9.02 -3.82 -3.01
C SER A 67 -8.22 -2.80 -2.20
N SER A 68 -8.90 -1.92 -1.47
CA SER A 68 -8.27 -0.88 -0.68
C SER A 68 -8.91 -0.82 0.69
N SER A 69 -8.13 -0.40 1.68
CA SER A 69 -8.64 -0.13 3.02
C SER A 69 -9.73 0.96 2.97
N PRO A 70 -10.83 0.82 3.73
CA PRO A 70 -11.91 1.81 3.71
C PRO A 70 -11.49 3.09 4.42
N ASP A 71 -11.67 4.24 3.75
CA ASP A 71 -11.52 5.55 4.39
C ASP A 71 -12.82 5.93 5.13
N ASP A 72 -13.16 5.14 6.15
CA ASP A 72 -14.43 5.25 6.89
C ASP A 72 -14.33 6.19 8.11
N TRP A 73 -14.73 7.44 7.92
CA TRP A 73 -14.86 8.41 9.01
C TRP A 73 -16.22 8.40 9.72
N SER A 74 -17.08 7.41 9.43
CA SER A 74 -18.45 7.35 9.94
C SER A 74 -18.64 6.33 11.06
N SER A 75 -17.88 5.22 11.05
CA SER A 75 -17.90 4.23 12.12
C SER A 75 -16.78 4.44 13.13
N PHE A 76 -17.01 4.06 14.38
CA PHE A 76 -16.00 4.16 15.44
C PHE A 76 -14.71 3.40 15.09
N ILE A 77 -14.84 2.21 14.48
CA ILE A 77 -13.69 1.39 14.08
C ILE A 77 -12.95 2.00 12.90
N GLY A 78 -13.67 2.53 11.91
CA GLY A 78 -13.07 3.23 10.77
C GLY A 78 -12.29 4.47 11.22
N ILE A 79 -12.88 5.30 12.08
CA ILE A 79 -12.20 6.46 12.66
C ILE A 79 -10.93 6.04 13.42
N MET A 80 -10.98 4.96 14.20
CA MET A 80 -9.80 4.50 14.92
C MET A 80 -8.69 4.01 13.98
N ASN A 81 -9.02 3.28 12.92
CA ASN A 81 -8.05 2.84 11.91
C ASN A 81 -7.45 4.03 11.15
N ASN A 82 -8.26 5.03 10.86
CA ASN A 82 -7.83 6.27 10.21
C ASN A 82 -7.04 7.19 11.15
N ILE A 83 -6.99 6.94 12.47
CA ILE A 83 -6.13 7.70 13.40
C ILE A 83 -4.87 6.90 13.70
N ILE A 84 -4.97 5.60 13.99
CA ILE A 84 -3.82 4.73 14.25
C ILE A 84 -4.12 3.37 13.62
N GLY A 85 -3.47 3.06 12.51
CA GLY A 85 -3.76 1.84 11.76
C GLY A 85 -2.81 1.63 10.59
N VAL A 86 -3.12 0.62 9.78
CA VAL A 86 -2.41 0.33 8.53
C VAL A 86 -3.44 0.41 7.41
N HIS A 87 -3.18 1.26 6.42
CA HIS A 87 -3.90 1.24 5.16
C HIS A 87 -3.13 0.36 4.17
N CYS A 88 -3.88 -0.35 3.35
CA CYS A 88 -3.37 -1.30 2.37
C CYS A 88 -4.23 -1.25 1.12
N THR A 89 -3.57 -1.21 -0.03
CA THR A 89 -4.16 -1.31 -1.36
C THR A 89 -3.49 -2.45 -2.10
N GLN A 90 -4.31 -3.30 -2.72
CA GLN A 90 -3.89 -4.38 -3.58
C GLN A 90 -4.57 -4.26 -4.94
N ILE A 91 -3.78 -4.31 -6.00
CA ILE A 91 -4.22 -4.29 -7.40
C ILE A 91 -3.83 -5.62 -8.03
N SER A 92 -4.79 -6.37 -8.55
CA SER A 92 -4.52 -7.64 -9.23
C SER A 92 -5.05 -7.59 -10.66
N GLY A 93 -4.38 -8.29 -11.55
CA GLY A 93 -4.74 -8.30 -12.95
C GLY A 93 -3.97 -9.31 -13.76
N THR A 94 -4.13 -9.22 -15.07
CA THR A 94 -3.41 -10.05 -16.05
C THR A 94 -2.53 -9.18 -16.92
N TYR A 95 -1.45 -9.74 -17.43
CA TYR A 95 -0.57 -9.12 -18.41
C TYR A 95 -0.21 -10.14 -19.49
N THR A 96 0.05 -9.66 -20.71
CA THR A 96 0.49 -10.50 -21.84
C THR A 96 1.92 -10.15 -22.22
N GLU A 97 2.80 -11.15 -22.21
CA GLU A 97 4.18 -11.00 -22.69
C GLU A 97 4.30 -10.78 -24.21
#